data_AF-A0A2A6RLK0-F1
#
_entry.id   AF-A0A2A6RLK0-F1
#
_cell.length_a   1.000
_cell.length_b   1.000
_cell.length_c   1.000
_cell.angle_alpha   90.00
_cell.angle_beta   90.00
_cell.angle_gamma   90.00
#
_symmetry.space_group_name_H-M   'P 1'
#
loop_
_entity.id
_entity.type
_entity.pdbx_description
1 polymer ?
#
loop_
_entity_poly.entity_id
_entity_poly.type
_entity_poly.pdbx_seq_one_letter_code
_entity_poly.pdbx_strand_id
1 'polypeptide(L)'
;MQSPTRPTDRQAAIFISVAVGIFVAVITIGTFWWIYRLVAAADAPNVAAAELARATWNTDDGIRAITEAEPNLVLDGDPREPWLGEVAWIEGVQAGQAWVDEFPSPVNVQVLTGMDSAQLWTYMQLYVSGGLGVGCQYCHDINNFALDTYPEKLAARDMFYLVADLNAMFIVDLPNWQGNYIQCATCHYNAPKNLEGFNSQFVKSVPDIPVTVEILDDQGERVLDPALKPEEIRTPVGLQDAVIWYIYNYQVWKPYTADDPASGRGSLALTFNGGPTQEQVTINQNVMNYNAWSLGVGCTFCHNSRNFVAYELDAAGRNVIDPLAGYNKLKAQQMLLMTTYIAEEWAAFDGLPGYGAIPHDEVPSALSGGASRFSYRTLGDGQIYNVPACYTCHQGMNIPRGSINQSSIPEGDAGVVVLPPILRGN
;
A
#
# COMPACT_ATOMS: atom_id res chain seq x y z
N MET A 1 -56.89 -34.35 51.48
CA MET A 1 -55.60 -34.47 50.77
C MET A 1 -55.81 -35.36 49.57
N GLN A 2 -55.95 -34.80 48.37
CA GLN A 2 -56.01 -35.62 47.15
C GLN A 2 -54.60 -36.15 46.89
N SER A 3 -54.43 -37.47 46.86
CA SER A 3 -53.16 -38.09 46.48
C SER A 3 -52.84 -37.71 45.03
N PRO A 4 -51.59 -37.34 44.70
CA PRO A 4 -51.23 -37.01 43.32
C PRO A 4 -51.51 -38.23 42.44
N THR A 5 -52.34 -38.04 41.40
CA THR A 5 -52.64 -39.09 40.43
C THR A 5 -51.38 -39.41 39.62
N ARG A 6 -50.98 -40.68 39.63
CA ARG A 6 -49.82 -41.14 38.85
C ARG A 6 -50.08 -40.87 37.36
N PRO A 7 -49.10 -40.36 36.60
CA PRO A 7 -49.26 -40.17 35.16
C PRO A 7 -49.66 -41.48 34.49
N THR A 8 -50.52 -41.42 33.47
CA THR A 8 -50.78 -42.59 32.62
C THR A 8 -49.50 -42.99 31.88
N ASP A 9 -49.34 -44.27 31.54
CA ASP A 9 -48.13 -44.77 30.85
C ASP A 9 -47.82 -43.99 29.56
N ARG A 10 -48.86 -43.51 28.87
CA ARG A 10 -48.73 -42.64 27.68
C ARG A 10 -48.16 -41.26 28.03
N GLN A 11 -48.58 -40.65 29.14
CA GLN A 11 -48.03 -39.38 29.60
C GLN A 11 -46.57 -39.55 30.04
N ALA A 12 -46.25 -40.61 30.77
CA ALA A 12 -44.88 -40.93 31.18
C ALA A 12 -43.96 -41.13 29.95
N ALA A 13 -44.41 -41.85 28.92
CA ALA A 13 -43.66 -42.05 27.69
C ALA A 13 -43.38 -40.74 26.93
N ILE A 14 -44.36 -39.82 26.87
CA ILE A 14 -44.17 -38.50 26.26
C ILE A 14 -43.16 -37.66 27.04
N PHE A 15 -43.26 -37.61 28.37
CA PHE A 15 -42.31 -36.87 29.21
C PHE A 15 -40.88 -37.42 29.07
N ILE A 16 -40.70 -38.73 29.07
CA ILE A 16 -39.39 -39.37 28.88
C ILE A 16 -38.83 -39.05 27.49
N SER A 17 -39.65 -39.11 26.45
CA SER A 17 -39.21 -38.81 25.07
C SER A 17 -38.76 -37.35 24.91
N VAL A 18 -39.49 -36.40 25.51
CA VAL A 18 -39.10 -34.98 25.50
C VAL A 18 -37.82 -34.77 26.31
N ALA A 19 -37.69 -35.40 27.48
CA ALA A 19 -36.48 -35.30 28.29
C ALA A 19 -35.25 -35.84 27.54
N VAL A 20 -35.36 -37.01 26.90
CA VAL A 20 -34.29 -37.58 26.06
C VAL A 20 -33.94 -36.64 24.91
N GLY A 21 -34.93 -36.04 24.23
CA GLY A 21 -34.69 -35.06 23.18
C GLY A 21 -33.91 -33.83 23.67
N ILE A 22 -34.25 -33.31 24.85
CA ILE A 22 -33.51 -32.20 25.49
C ILE A 22 -32.07 -32.61 25.82
N PHE A 23 -31.87 -33.80 26.40
CA PHE A 23 -30.53 -34.32 26.70
C PHE A 23 -29.67 -34.47 25.43
N VAL A 24 -30.23 -35.03 24.36
CA VAL A 24 -29.54 -35.15 23.08
C VAL A 24 -29.18 -33.77 22.54
N ALA A 25 -30.09 -32.80 22.55
CA ALA A 25 -29.81 -31.44 22.08
C ALA A 25 -28.67 -30.77 22.88
N VAL A 26 -28.67 -30.89 24.20
CA VAL A 26 -27.59 -30.35 25.07
C VAL A 26 -26.25 -31.02 24.75
N ILE A 27 -26.23 -32.35 24.59
CA ILE A 27 -25.02 -33.10 24.26
C ILE A 27 -24.51 -32.71 22.87
N THR A 28 -25.38 -32.58 21.86
CA THR A 28 -24.99 -32.20 20.50
C THR A 28 -24.42 -30.77 20.45
N ILE A 29 -25.03 -29.82 21.15
CA ILE A 29 -24.51 -28.44 21.26
C ILE A 29 -23.16 -28.44 21.99
N GLY A 30 -23.04 -29.18 23.10
CA GLY A 30 -21.79 -29.30 23.84
C GLY A 30 -20.67 -29.93 23.00
N THR A 31 -21.00 -30.97 22.22
CA THR A 31 -20.07 -31.65 21.32
C THR A 31 -19.61 -30.73 20.20
N PHE A 32 -20.52 -29.95 19.60
CA PHE A 32 -20.19 -28.94 18.60
C PHE A 32 -19.18 -27.92 19.15
N TRP A 33 -19.45 -27.35 20.32
CA TRP A 33 -18.54 -26.36 20.93
C TRP A 33 -17.21 -26.96 21.37
N TRP A 34 -17.20 -28.22 21.80
CA TRP A 34 -15.97 -28.94 22.11
C TRP A 34 -15.10 -29.15 20.87
N ILE A 35 -15.68 -29.65 19.76
CA ILE A 35 -14.98 -29.82 18.47
C ILE A 35 -14.52 -28.46 17.93
N TYR A 36 -15.40 -27.45 17.93
CA TYR A 36 -15.07 -26.10 17.49
C TYR A 36 -13.87 -25.53 18.25
N ARG A 37 -13.84 -25.68 19.59
CA ARG A 37 -12.70 -25.20 20.39
C ARG A 37 -11.40 -25.94 20.08
N LEU A 38 -11.46 -27.25 19.80
CA LEU A 38 -10.27 -28.01 19.40
C LEU A 38 -9.72 -27.52 18.05
N VAL A 39 -10.59 -27.28 17.08
CA VAL A 39 -10.19 -26.74 15.76
C VAL A 39 -9.68 -25.31 15.89
N ALA A 40 -10.41 -24.43 16.59
CA ALA A 40 -9.99 -23.05 16.81
C ALA A 40 -8.67 -22.95 17.59
N ALA A 41 -8.42 -23.85 18.54
CA ALA A 41 -7.14 -23.93 19.26
C ALA A 41 -5.99 -24.39 18.35
N ALA A 42 -6.25 -25.28 17.40
CA ALA A 42 -5.27 -25.68 16.39
C ALA A 42 -4.92 -24.53 15.43
N ASP A 43 -5.86 -23.61 15.19
CA ASP A 43 -5.64 -22.40 14.38
C ASP A 43 -4.99 -21.25 15.16
N ALA A 44 -4.83 -21.34 16.48
CA ALA A 44 -4.27 -20.26 17.30
C ALA A 44 -2.88 -19.76 16.83
N PRO A 45 -1.95 -20.60 16.36
CA PRO A 45 -0.68 -20.13 15.78
C PRO A 45 -0.88 -19.32 14.50
N ASN A 46 -1.83 -19.72 13.65
CA ASN A 46 -2.17 -18.99 12.42
C ASN A 46 -2.85 -17.65 12.74
N VAL A 47 -3.69 -17.62 13.77
CA VAL A 47 -4.32 -16.37 14.26
C VAL A 47 -3.26 -15.44 14.83
N ALA A 48 -2.33 -15.94 15.66
CA ALA A 48 -1.24 -15.14 16.20
C ALA A 48 -0.30 -14.63 15.09
N ALA A 49 0.00 -15.45 14.08
CA ALA A 49 0.75 -15.01 12.91
C ALA A 49 -0.01 -13.95 12.09
N ALA A 50 -1.33 -14.07 11.98
CA ALA A 50 -2.18 -13.08 11.32
C ALA A 50 -2.30 -11.77 12.14
N GLU A 51 -2.31 -11.83 13.47
CA GLU A 51 -2.29 -10.67 14.35
C GLU A 51 -0.93 -9.97 14.33
N LEU A 52 0.18 -10.72 14.40
CA LEU A 52 1.52 -10.19 14.21
C LEU A 52 1.68 -9.56 12.83
N ALA A 53 1.14 -10.21 11.78
CA ALA A 53 1.10 -9.62 10.47
C ALA A 53 0.36 -8.27 10.49
N ARG A 54 -0.71 -8.10 11.28
CA ARG A 54 -1.44 -6.82 11.37
C ARG A 54 -0.74 -5.74 12.21
N ALA A 55 0.34 -6.07 12.92
CA ALA A 55 1.07 -5.09 13.73
C ALA A 55 1.66 -3.97 12.85
N THR A 56 1.81 -2.79 13.43
CA THR A 56 2.56 -1.69 12.80
C THR A 56 4.01 -2.11 12.69
N TRP A 57 4.62 -1.81 11.55
CA TRP A 57 6.04 -2.07 11.33
C TRP A 57 6.88 -1.28 12.33
N ASN A 58 7.97 -1.88 12.81
CA ASN A 58 8.97 -1.22 13.65
C ASN A 58 10.38 -1.51 13.15
N THR A 59 11.34 -0.75 13.67
CA THR A 59 12.75 -0.81 13.26
C THR A 59 13.40 -2.17 13.56
N ASP A 60 13.03 -2.80 14.67
CA ASP A 60 13.60 -4.09 15.10
C ASP A 60 13.20 -5.22 14.14
N ASP A 61 11.98 -5.17 13.59
CA ASP A 61 11.52 -6.12 12.58
C ASP A 61 12.34 -6.01 11.29
N GLY A 62 12.72 -4.78 10.90
CA GLY A 62 13.59 -4.52 9.76
C GLY A 62 15.01 -5.05 9.96
N ILE A 63 15.61 -4.75 11.12
CA ILE A 63 16.96 -5.23 11.47
C ILE A 63 16.98 -6.75 11.55
N ARG A 64 15.97 -7.37 12.17
CA ARG A 64 15.85 -8.83 12.26
C ARG A 64 15.75 -9.50 10.89
N ALA A 65 15.03 -8.87 9.94
CA ALA A 65 14.96 -9.38 8.57
C ALA A 65 16.33 -9.41 7.87
N ILE A 66 17.25 -8.53 8.25
CA ILE A 66 18.62 -8.49 7.71
C ILE A 66 19.49 -9.56 8.39
N THR A 67 19.47 -9.59 9.72
CA THR A 67 20.41 -10.39 10.52
C THR A 67 20.11 -11.89 10.51
N GLU A 68 18.82 -12.26 10.43
CA GLU A 68 18.38 -13.67 10.37
C GLU A 68 18.37 -14.22 8.94
N ALA A 69 18.57 -13.39 7.92
CA ALA A 69 18.64 -13.84 6.54
C ALA A 69 19.96 -14.57 6.25
N GLU A 70 19.90 -15.53 5.34
CA GLU A 70 21.11 -16.09 4.75
C GLU A 70 21.88 -14.99 4.00
N PRO A 71 23.23 -14.97 4.06
CA PRO A 71 24.03 -14.03 3.31
C PRO A 71 23.66 -14.08 1.82
N ASN A 72 23.49 -12.91 1.21
CA ASN A 72 23.19 -12.86 -0.21
C ASN A 72 24.37 -13.37 -1.03
N LEU A 73 24.07 -13.92 -2.20
CA LEU A 73 25.07 -14.25 -3.19
C LEU A 73 25.60 -12.94 -3.80
N VAL A 74 26.92 -12.79 -3.81
CA VAL A 74 27.62 -11.74 -4.57
C VAL A 74 28.03 -12.37 -5.90
N LEU A 75 27.62 -11.77 -7.01
CA LEU A 75 27.94 -12.26 -8.35
C LEU A 75 29.38 -11.94 -8.71
N ASP A 76 30.00 -12.78 -9.55
CA ASP A 76 31.38 -12.57 -10.00
C ASP A 76 31.55 -11.18 -10.67
N GLY A 77 32.47 -10.38 -10.12
CA GLY A 77 32.77 -9.03 -10.61
C GLY A 77 32.00 -7.91 -9.91
N ASP A 78 31.06 -8.22 -9.02
CA ASP A 78 30.47 -7.26 -8.09
C ASP A 78 31.45 -6.97 -6.94
N PRO A 79 31.91 -5.73 -6.75
CA PRO A 79 32.89 -5.40 -5.71
C PRO A 79 32.27 -5.33 -4.31
N ARG A 80 30.95 -5.57 -4.17
CA ARG A 80 30.25 -5.53 -2.88
C ARG A 80 30.51 -6.79 -2.07
N GLU A 81 30.67 -6.61 -0.77
CA GLU A 81 30.55 -7.71 0.19
C GLU A 81 29.07 -8.12 0.35
N PRO A 82 28.77 -9.31 0.92
CA PRO A 82 27.41 -9.63 1.33
C PRO A 82 26.80 -8.51 2.19
N TRP A 83 25.55 -8.17 1.92
CA TRP A 83 24.74 -7.14 2.60
C TRP A 83 23.59 -7.74 3.42
N LEU A 84 23.45 -9.07 3.46
CA LEU A 84 22.55 -9.80 4.36
C LEU A 84 23.32 -10.70 5.32
N GLY A 85 22.67 -11.04 6.43
CA GLY A 85 23.18 -11.88 7.48
C GLY A 85 23.88 -11.10 8.59
N GLU A 86 23.92 -11.72 9.77
CA GLU A 86 24.47 -11.13 11.00
C GLU A 86 25.89 -10.58 10.83
N VAL A 87 26.77 -11.30 10.11
CA VAL A 87 28.17 -10.86 9.92
C VAL A 87 28.23 -9.57 9.08
N ALA A 88 27.52 -9.54 7.95
CA ALA A 88 27.46 -8.37 7.09
C ALA A 88 26.90 -7.14 7.84
N TRP A 89 25.87 -7.36 8.66
CA TRP A 89 25.31 -6.32 9.51
C TRP A 89 26.35 -5.75 10.49
N ILE A 90 27.04 -6.63 11.24
CA ILE A 90 28.07 -6.23 12.20
C ILE A 90 29.18 -5.42 11.53
N GLU A 91 29.70 -5.90 10.40
CA GLU A 91 30.79 -5.25 9.67
C GLU A 91 30.36 -3.87 9.14
N GLY A 92 29.16 -3.78 8.55
CA GLY A 92 28.61 -2.51 8.06
C GLY A 92 28.39 -1.49 9.18
N VAL A 93 27.88 -1.94 10.32
CA VAL A 93 27.66 -1.09 11.50
C VAL A 93 28.98 -0.60 12.10
N GLN A 94 29.98 -1.47 12.22
CA GLN A 94 31.29 -1.10 12.73
C GLN A 94 31.99 -0.09 11.82
N ALA A 95 31.95 -0.31 10.50
CA ALA A 95 32.53 0.61 9.53
C ALA A 95 31.84 1.98 9.56
N GLY A 96 30.51 2.00 9.65
CA GLY A 96 29.75 3.24 9.73
C GLY A 96 29.99 4.01 11.03
N GLN A 97 30.13 3.32 12.18
CA GLN A 97 30.49 3.99 13.42
C GLN A 97 31.88 4.64 13.35
N ALA A 98 32.86 3.92 12.79
CA ALA A 98 34.20 4.48 12.56
C ALA A 98 34.15 5.70 11.64
N TRP A 99 33.31 5.68 10.60
CA TRP A 99 33.10 6.81 9.70
C TRP A 99 32.50 8.02 10.42
N VAL A 100 31.48 7.82 11.27
CA VAL A 100 30.86 8.89 12.08
C VAL A 100 31.87 9.52 13.04
N ASP A 101 32.71 8.69 13.67
CA ASP A 101 33.75 9.14 14.60
C ASP A 101 34.83 9.97 13.88
N GLU A 102 35.20 9.60 12.65
CA GLU A 102 36.18 10.33 11.83
C GLU A 102 35.59 11.63 11.23
N PHE A 103 34.33 11.59 10.81
CA PHE A 103 33.63 12.71 10.17
C PHE A 103 32.38 13.12 10.96
N PRO A 104 32.50 13.93 12.02
CA PRO A 104 31.35 14.39 12.81
C PRO A 104 30.32 15.20 12.02
N SER A 105 30.71 15.79 10.89
CA SER A 105 29.82 16.46 9.93
C SER A 105 29.67 15.62 8.67
N PRO A 106 28.45 15.53 8.07
CA PRO A 106 28.24 14.64 6.94
C PRO A 106 29.03 15.04 5.69
N VAL A 107 29.45 14.04 4.92
CA VAL A 107 30.19 14.20 3.66
C VAL A 107 29.34 13.70 2.50
N ASN A 108 29.23 14.49 1.43
CA ASN A 108 28.38 14.19 0.24
C ASN A 108 26.89 13.92 0.55
N VAL A 109 26.33 14.60 1.56
CA VAL A 109 24.89 14.59 1.82
C VAL A 109 24.21 15.69 1.01
N GLN A 110 23.15 15.33 0.28
CA GLN A 110 22.46 16.21 -0.66
C GLN A 110 20.99 16.46 -0.29
N VAL A 111 20.32 15.49 0.34
CA VAL A 111 18.88 15.57 0.67
C VAL A 111 18.64 15.78 2.16
N LEU A 112 19.25 14.94 3.00
CA LEU A 112 19.11 14.97 4.45
C LEU A 112 20.03 16.02 5.10
N THR A 113 20.00 17.24 4.56
CA THR A 113 20.81 18.35 5.06
C THR A 113 20.31 18.85 6.41
N GLY A 114 21.21 19.38 7.25
CA GLY A 114 20.86 19.91 8.58
C GLY A 114 21.00 18.91 9.73
N MET A 115 21.39 17.66 9.45
CA MET A 115 21.77 16.65 10.44
C MET A 115 23.29 16.59 10.61
N ASP A 116 23.76 16.24 11.81
CA ASP A 116 25.12 15.77 12.00
C ASP A 116 25.27 14.29 11.57
N SER A 117 26.50 13.77 11.55
CA SER A 117 26.74 12.40 11.11
C SER A 117 26.12 11.35 12.03
N ALA A 118 25.98 11.62 13.32
CA ALA A 118 25.40 10.67 14.28
C ALA A 118 23.88 10.56 14.12
N GLN A 119 23.20 11.69 13.88
CA GLN A 119 21.78 11.74 13.55
C GLN A 119 21.51 11.04 12.21
N LEU A 120 22.31 11.33 11.19
CA LEU A 120 22.20 10.69 9.88
C LEU A 120 22.41 9.18 9.98
N TRP A 121 23.42 8.75 10.75
CA TRP A 121 23.71 7.33 10.96
C TRP A 121 22.54 6.59 11.61
N THR A 122 21.98 7.15 12.68
CA THR A 122 20.78 6.62 13.35
C THR A 122 19.63 6.49 12.35
N TYR A 123 19.42 7.49 11.50
CA TYR A 123 18.36 7.42 10.50
C TYR A 123 18.59 6.34 9.45
N MET A 124 19.81 6.27 8.89
CA MET A 124 20.18 5.28 7.89
C MET A 124 20.01 3.86 8.42
N GLN A 125 20.38 3.61 9.68
CA GLN A 125 20.23 2.30 10.30
C GLN A 125 18.75 1.94 10.52
N LEU A 126 17.99 2.83 11.15
CA LEU A 126 16.64 2.50 11.63
C LEU A 126 15.58 2.54 10.51
N TYR A 127 15.61 3.56 9.67
CA TYR A 127 14.50 3.85 8.76
C TYR A 127 14.80 3.45 7.32
N VAL A 128 16.06 3.61 6.89
CA VAL A 128 16.47 3.26 5.52
C VAL A 128 16.78 1.78 5.45
N SER A 129 17.84 1.35 6.14
CA SER A 129 18.27 -0.04 6.19
C SER A 129 17.19 -0.94 6.78
N GLY A 130 16.64 -0.57 7.96
CA GLY A 130 15.50 -1.27 8.54
C GLY A 130 14.29 -1.32 7.60
N GLY A 131 13.86 -0.19 7.03
CA GLY A 131 12.66 -0.13 6.19
C GLY A 131 12.78 -0.90 4.87
N LEU A 132 13.98 -0.95 4.29
CA LEU A 132 14.26 -1.71 3.07
C LEU A 132 14.59 -3.17 3.36
N GLY A 133 15.04 -3.52 4.57
CA GLY A 133 15.50 -4.86 4.92
C GLY A 133 16.84 -5.22 4.28
N VAL A 134 17.76 -4.26 4.18
CA VAL A 134 19.09 -4.45 3.56
C VAL A 134 20.21 -3.89 4.43
N GLY A 135 21.36 -4.56 4.47
CA GLY A 135 22.56 -4.05 5.14
C GLY A 135 23.22 -2.89 4.40
N CYS A 136 24.21 -2.26 5.04
CA CYS A 136 24.85 -1.03 4.59
C CYS A 136 25.53 -1.17 3.21
N GLN A 137 26.15 -2.32 2.96
CA GLN A 137 26.89 -2.68 1.75
C GLN A 137 26.01 -2.73 0.51
N TYR A 138 24.67 -2.79 0.68
CA TYR A 138 23.73 -2.74 -0.43
C TYR A 138 23.85 -1.42 -1.21
N CYS A 139 24.06 -0.31 -0.48
CA CYS A 139 24.17 1.03 -1.06
C CYS A 139 25.54 1.69 -0.87
N HIS A 140 26.34 1.28 0.12
CA HIS A 140 27.58 1.98 0.48
C HIS A 140 28.83 1.12 0.27
N ASP A 141 29.90 1.78 -0.15
CA ASP A 141 31.26 1.27 0.07
C ASP A 141 31.60 1.51 1.54
N ILE A 142 31.80 0.43 2.31
CA ILE A 142 32.08 0.51 3.74
C ILE A 142 33.44 1.12 4.06
N ASN A 143 34.34 1.25 3.08
CA ASN A 143 35.60 1.99 3.23
C ASN A 143 35.41 3.49 3.01
N ASN A 144 34.33 3.91 2.33
CA ASN A 144 34.01 5.31 2.10
C ASN A 144 32.52 5.52 1.80
N PHE A 145 31.76 5.87 2.84
CA PHE A 145 30.31 6.06 2.77
C PHE A 145 29.87 7.24 1.89
N ALA A 146 30.79 8.16 1.56
CA ALA A 146 30.50 9.31 0.71
C ALA A 146 30.47 8.94 -0.80
N LEU A 147 31.04 7.81 -1.22
CA LEU A 147 31.09 7.44 -2.64
C LEU A 147 29.73 7.10 -3.22
N ASP A 148 29.48 7.56 -4.45
CA ASP A 148 28.29 7.25 -5.24
C ASP A 148 28.58 6.17 -6.29
N THR A 149 29.27 5.11 -5.84
CA THR A 149 29.72 4.01 -6.71
C THR A 149 28.57 3.08 -7.10
N TYR A 150 27.56 2.92 -6.24
CA TYR A 150 26.48 1.96 -6.43
C TYR A 150 25.18 2.63 -6.88
N PRO A 151 24.51 2.11 -7.92
CA PRO A 151 23.26 2.67 -8.42
C PRO A 151 22.16 2.67 -7.36
N GLU A 152 22.17 1.74 -6.41
CA GLU A 152 21.21 1.68 -5.29
C GLU A 152 21.29 2.92 -4.39
N LYS A 153 22.47 3.53 -4.23
CA LYS A 153 22.62 4.78 -3.46
C LYS A 153 22.04 5.98 -4.20
N LEU A 154 22.23 6.02 -5.52
CA LEU A 154 21.65 7.06 -6.38
C LEU A 154 20.12 6.94 -6.39
N ALA A 155 19.60 5.74 -6.60
CA ALA A 155 18.16 5.46 -6.52
C ALA A 155 17.59 5.80 -5.13
N ALA A 156 18.27 5.43 -4.04
CA ALA A 156 17.83 5.78 -2.69
C ALA A 156 17.80 7.30 -2.44
N ARG A 157 18.72 8.06 -3.06
CA ARG A 157 18.71 9.53 -3.02
C ARG A 157 17.45 10.09 -3.67
N ASP A 158 17.10 9.58 -4.84
CA ASP A 158 15.90 10.01 -5.56
C ASP A 158 14.63 9.61 -4.81
N MET A 159 14.62 8.44 -4.16
CA MET A 159 13.53 8.02 -3.27
C MET A 159 13.33 8.92 -2.05
N PHE A 160 14.37 9.60 -1.54
CA PHE A 160 14.18 10.61 -0.50
C PHE A 160 13.42 11.82 -1.01
N TYR A 161 13.70 12.28 -2.23
CA TYR A 161 12.92 13.35 -2.86
C TYR A 161 11.48 12.92 -3.07
N LEU A 162 11.25 11.71 -3.59
CA LEU A 162 9.91 11.15 -3.74
C LEU A 162 9.15 11.17 -2.42
N VAL A 163 9.71 10.58 -1.36
CA VAL A 163 9.03 10.50 -0.06
C VAL A 163 8.74 11.90 0.51
N ALA A 164 9.64 12.86 0.32
CA ALA A 164 9.41 14.25 0.73
C ALA A 164 8.22 14.87 -0.02
N ASP A 165 8.19 14.73 -1.34
CA ASP A 165 7.15 15.30 -2.20
C ASP A 165 5.81 14.62 -1.98
N LEU A 166 5.78 13.29 -1.88
CA LEU A 166 4.56 12.54 -1.58
C LEU A 166 3.93 12.99 -0.25
N ASN A 167 4.75 13.12 0.80
CA ASN A 167 4.26 13.59 2.09
C ASN A 167 3.74 15.03 2.02
N ALA A 168 4.50 15.92 1.38
CA ALA A 168 4.18 17.34 1.29
C ALA A 168 2.93 17.61 0.43
N MET A 169 2.77 16.90 -0.68
CA MET A 169 1.72 17.15 -1.67
C MET A 169 0.43 16.37 -1.39
N PHE A 170 0.54 15.15 -0.84
CA PHE A 170 -0.60 14.22 -0.78
C PHE A 170 -0.98 13.74 0.62
N ILE A 171 -0.15 13.96 1.65
CA ILE A 171 -0.38 13.38 2.99
C ILE A 171 -0.74 14.42 4.05
N VAL A 172 0.08 15.47 4.22
CA VAL A 172 -0.06 16.39 5.36
C VAL A 172 -1.38 17.15 5.42
N ASP A 173 -2.02 17.36 4.26
CA ASP A 173 -3.29 18.08 4.14
C ASP A 173 -4.50 17.16 3.90
N LEU A 174 -4.35 15.84 4.15
CA LEU A 174 -5.46 14.89 4.03
C LEU A 174 -6.61 15.28 5.00
N PRO A 175 -7.89 15.20 4.58
CA PRO A 175 -9.01 15.42 5.48
C PRO A 175 -9.00 14.41 6.63
N ASN A 176 -9.21 14.80 7.89
CA ASN A 176 -9.13 13.85 9.03
C ASN A 176 -7.80 13.06 9.05
N TRP A 177 -6.69 13.74 8.77
CA TRP A 177 -5.34 13.20 8.89
C TRP A 177 -5.00 12.87 10.34
N GLN A 178 -4.27 11.78 10.55
CA GLN A 178 -3.97 11.22 11.89
C GLN A 178 -2.47 11.20 12.20
N GLY A 179 -1.69 12.08 11.56
CA GLY A 179 -0.24 12.14 11.81
C GLY A 179 0.56 11.01 11.17
N ASN A 180 -0.02 10.25 10.23
CA ASN A 180 0.66 9.17 9.51
C ASN A 180 1.41 9.74 8.30
N TYR A 181 2.69 9.40 8.17
CA TYR A 181 3.53 9.78 7.03
C TYR A 181 4.05 8.55 6.30
N ILE A 182 4.29 8.73 5.00
CA ILE A 182 5.04 7.78 4.19
C ILE A 182 6.50 7.80 4.63
N GLN A 183 7.07 6.60 4.77
CA GLN A 183 8.49 6.36 4.96
C GLN A 183 8.90 5.14 4.12
N CYS A 184 10.19 4.78 4.14
CA CYS A 184 10.72 3.68 3.34
C CYS A 184 9.94 2.36 3.59
N ALA A 185 9.71 2.03 4.87
CA ALA A 185 8.95 0.85 5.28
C ALA A 185 7.47 0.87 4.84
N THR A 186 6.91 2.04 4.50
CA THR A 186 5.52 2.15 4.02
C THR A 186 5.31 1.41 2.70
N CYS A 187 6.33 1.36 1.84
CA CYS A 187 6.28 0.66 0.56
C CYS A 187 7.09 -0.63 0.59
N HIS A 188 8.31 -0.57 1.15
CA HIS A 188 9.28 -1.65 1.02
C HIS A 188 8.98 -2.84 1.93
N TYR A 189 8.48 -2.62 3.15
CA TYR A 189 8.18 -3.71 4.10
C TYR A 189 9.31 -4.77 4.20
N ASN A 190 10.56 -4.32 4.34
CA ASN A 190 11.76 -5.17 4.39
C ASN A 190 12.09 -5.90 3.07
N ALA A 191 11.54 -5.44 1.95
CA ALA A 191 11.89 -5.90 0.61
C ALA A 191 12.42 -4.72 -0.23
N PRO A 192 13.65 -4.78 -0.76
CA PRO A 192 14.24 -3.65 -1.47
C PRO A 192 13.73 -3.49 -2.91
N LYS A 193 13.16 -4.53 -3.52
CA LYS A 193 12.76 -4.56 -4.94
C LYS A 193 11.59 -5.51 -5.20
N ASN A 194 11.02 -5.45 -6.40
CA ASN A 194 9.94 -6.33 -6.87
C ASN A 194 8.70 -6.29 -5.95
N LEU A 195 8.25 -5.08 -5.62
CA LEU A 195 7.12 -4.81 -4.74
C LEU A 195 5.79 -5.01 -5.48
N GLU A 196 4.82 -5.60 -4.78
CA GLU A 196 3.50 -5.86 -5.34
C GLU A 196 2.62 -4.60 -5.28
N GLY A 197 2.20 -4.08 -6.44
CA GLY A 197 1.20 -3.03 -6.60
C GLY A 197 -0.23 -3.55 -6.75
N PHE A 198 -0.42 -4.85 -7.04
CA PHE A 198 -1.73 -5.45 -7.23
C PHE A 198 -1.90 -6.74 -6.43
N ASN A 199 -2.86 -6.75 -5.50
CA ASN A 199 -3.09 -7.94 -4.68
C ASN A 199 -3.50 -9.16 -5.52
N SER A 200 -3.28 -10.35 -4.95
CA SER A 200 -3.66 -11.60 -5.61
C SER A 200 -5.17 -11.73 -5.89
N GLN A 201 -6.02 -10.99 -5.17
CA GLN A 201 -7.47 -10.99 -5.40
C GLN A 201 -7.82 -10.34 -6.75
N PHE A 202 -7.12 -9.25 -7.12
CA PHE A 202 -7.24 -8.59 -8.42
C PHE A 202 -6.94 -9.57 -9.55
N VAL A 203 -5.80 -10.25 -9.47
CA VAL A 203 -5.36 -11.23 -10.48
C VAL A 203 -6.38 -12.34 -10.68
N LYS A 204 -7.01 -12.80 -9.59
CA LYS A 204 -7.98 -13.92 -9.62
C LYS A 204 -9.38 -13.51 -10.06
N SER A 205 -9.78 -12.28 -9.78
CA SER A 205 -11.18 -11.85 -9.87
C SER A 205 -11.48 -10.97 -11.06
N VAL A 206 -10.48 -10.27 -11.61
CA VAL A 206 -10.67 -9.45 -12.81
C VAL A 206 -10.38 -10.32 -14.03
N PRO A 207 -11.40 -10.67 -14.85
CA PRO A 207 -11.19 -11.51 -16.01
C PRO A 207 -10.47 -10.73 -17.11
N ASP A 208 -9.64 -11.42 -17.90
CA ASP A 208 -8.99 -10.84 -19.06
C ASP A 208 -9.91 -10.90 -20.28
N ILE A 209 -10.88 -9.98 -20.32
CA ILE A 209 -11.81 -9.81 -21.45
C ILE A 209 -11.49 -8.51 -22.19
N PRO A 210 -11.64 -8.48 -23.53
CA PRO A 210 -11.41 -7.26 -24.30
C PRO A 210 -12.47 -6.21 -23.95
N VAL A 211 -12.02 -4.97 -23.69
CA VAL A 211 -12.88 -3.80 -23.42
C VAL A 211 -12.33 -2.58 -24.14
N THR A 212 -13.22 -1.67 -24.54
CA THR A 212 -12.83 -0.35 -25.05
C THR A 212 -12.71 0.62 -23.88
N VAL A 213 -11.59 1.33 -23.78
CA VAL A 213 -11.42 2.40 -22.79
C VAL A 213 -11.96 3.70 -23.37
N GLU A 214 -12.87 4.35 -22.66
CA GLU A 214 -13.22 5.75 -22.92
C GLU A 214 -12.47 6.65 -21.95
N ILE A 215 -12.19 7.88 -22.37
CA ILE A 215 -11.50 8.88 -21.56
C ILE A 215 -12.27 10.20 -21.63
N LEU A 216 -11.95 11.08 -20.69
CA LEU A 216 -12.39 12.46 -20.70
C LEU A 216 -11.23 13.36 -21.11
N ASP A 217 -11.53 14.46 -21.79
CA ASP A 217 -10.55 15.51 -22.11
C ASP A 217 -10.32 16.44 -20.90
N ASP A 218 -9.47 17.46 -21.06
CA ASP A 218 -9.15 18.45 -20.00
C ASP A 218 -10.35 19.31 -19.54
N GLN A 219 -11.50 19.20 -20.21
CA GLN A 219 -12.75 19.86 -19.83
C GLN A 219 -13.74 18.89 -19.15
N GLY A 220 -13.37 17.61 -19.01
CA GLY A 220 -14.23 16.58 -18.44
C GLY A 220 -15.28 16.07 -19.43
N GLU A 221 -15.09 16.28 -20.74
CA GLU A 221 -15.99 15.84 -21.80
C GLU A 221 -15.47 14.58 -22.49
N ARG A 222 -16.39 13.75 -23.01
CA ARG A 222 -16.03 12.44 -23.59
C ARG A 222 -15.23 12.58 -24.88
N VAL A 223 -14.08 11.92 -24.93
CA VAL A 223 -13.28 11.78 -26.15
C VAL A 223 -13.84 10.63 -27.00
N LEU A 224 -14.58 10.99 -28.05
CA LEU A 224 -15.22 10.03 -28.96
C LEU A 224 -14.33 9.59 -30.12
N ASP A 225 -13.39 10.45 -30.55
CA ASP A 225 -12.47 10.14 -31.64
C ASP A 225 -11.31 9.27 -31.11
N PRO A 226 -11.15 8.01 -31.59
CA PRO A 226 -10.04 7.16 -31.18
C PRO A 226 -8.67 7.75 -31.49
N ALA A 227 -8.54 8.62 -32.51
CA ALA A 227 -7.27 9.25 -32.87
C ALA A 227 -6.76 10.22 -31.78
N LEU A 228 -7.67 10.75 -30.96
CA LEU A 228 -7.36 11.65 -29.86
C LEU A 228 -6.99 10.92 -28.55
N LYS A 229 -7.08 9.58 -28.53
CA LYS A 229 -6.69 8.78 -27.35
C LYS A 229 -5.19 8.45 -27.36
N PRO A 230 -4.58 8.25 -26.18
CA PRO A 230 -3.25 7.65 -26.04
C PRO A 230 -3.15 6.34 -26.81
N GLU A 231 -1.97 6.08 -27.40
CA GLU A 231 -1.76 4.95 -28.32
C GLU A 231 -2.13 3.61 -27.69
N GLU A 232 -1.75 3.39 -26.43
CA GLU A 232 -2.00 2.15 -25.70
C GLU A 232 -3.48 1.79 -25.51
N ILE A 233 -4.41 2.74 -25.68
CA ILE A 233 -5.86 2.52 -25.48
C ILE A 233 -6.71 2.88 -26.71
N ARG A 234 -6.09 3.06 -27.87
CA ARG A 234 -6.82 3.32 -29.13
C ARG A 234 -7.64 2.11 -29.60
N THR A 235 -7.16 0.90 -29.29
CA THR A 235 -7.83 -0.37 -29.59
C THR A 235 -8.32 -1.03 -28.31
N PRO A 236 -9.26 -1.99 -28.38
CA PRO A 236 -9.65 -2.76 -27.21
C PRO A 236 -8.45 -3.40 -26.51
N VAL A 237 -8.43 -3.32 -25.19
CA VAL A 237 -7.39 -3.88 -24.30
C VAL A 237 -8.01 -4.89 -23.33
N GLY A 238 -7.20 -5.67 -22.63
CA GLY A 238 -7.69 -6.52 -21.55
C GLY A 238 -8.29 -5.68 -20.42
N LEU A 239 -9.38 -6.14 -19.80
CA LEU A 239 -10.01 -5.43 -18.68
C LEU A 239 -9.03 -5.19 -17.52
N GLN A 240 -8.09 -6.11 -17.28
CA GLN A 240 -7.04 -5.92 -16.28
C GLN A 240 -6.16 -4.71 -16.62
N ASP A 241 -5.78 -4.55 -17.89
CA ASP A 241 -4.95 -3.45 -18.36
C ASP A 241 -5.73 -2.12 -18.40
N ALA A 242 -7.03 -2.17 -18.72
CA ALA A 242 -7.93 -1.02 -18.61
C ALA A 242 -8.01 -0.50 -17.16
N VAL A 243 -8.14 -1.39 -16.17
CA VAL A 243 -8.16 -0.99 -14.75
C VAL A 243 -6.83 -0.36 -14.35
N ILE A 244 -5.71 -0.97 -14.73
CA ILE A 244 -4.37 -0.43 -14.49
C ILE A 244 -4.23 0.97 -15.11
N TRP A 245 -4.67 1.13 -16.36
CA TRP A 245 -4.60 2.40 -17.06
C TRP A 245 -5.31 3.51 -16.25
N TYR A 246 -6.52 3.25 -15.74
CA TYR A 246 -7.26 4.20 -14.91
C TYR A 246 -6.60 4.49 -13.55
N ILE A 247 -5.91 3.52 -12.95
CA ILE A 247 -5.20 3.71 -11.66
C ILE A 247 -4.01 4.67 -11.82
N TYR A 248 -3.32 4.60 -12.95
CA TYR A 248 -2.11 5.39 -13.21
C TYR A 248 -2.34 6.64 -14.09
N ASN A 249 -3.56 6.86 -14.59
CA ASN A 249 -3.93 8.02 -15.41
C ASN A 249 -5.21 8.68 -14.85
N TYR A 250 -5.30 8.77 -13.53
CA TYR A 250 -6.46 9.36 -12.87
C TYR A 250 -6.35 10.88 -12.87
N GLN A 251 -7.37 11.54 -13.40
CA GLN A 251 -7.44 13.00 -13.49
C GLN A 251 -8.59 13.53 -12.65
N VAL A 252 -8.48 14.80 -12.25
CA VAL A 252 -9.53 15.54 -11.55
C VAL A 252 -9.65 16.92 -12.18
N TRP A 253 -10.79 17.19 -12.83
CA TRP A 253 -11.04 18.47 -13.51
C TRP A 253 -11.43 19.59 -12.57
N LYS A 254 -12.03 19.24 -11.43
CA LYS A 254 -12.40 20.19 -10.40
C LYS A 254 -12.05 19.61 -9.04
N PRO A 255 -11.02 20.11 -8.34
CA PRO A 255 -10.73 19.72 -6.95
C PRO A 255 -11.98 19.86 -6.09
N TYR A 256 -12.18 18.97 -5.14
CA TYR A 256 -13.37 19.02 -4.29
C TYR A 256 -13.43 20.31 -3.47
N THR A 257 -14.60 20.94 -3.48
CA THR A 257 -14.97 22.06 -2.62
C THR A 257 -16.37 21.82 -2.07
N ALA A 258 -16.56 22.01 -0.76
CA ALA A 258 -17.82 21.67 -0.08
C ALA A 258 -19.03 22.52 -0.54
N ASP A 259 -18.77 23.63 -1.20
CA ASP A 259 -19.74 24.58 -1.76
C ASP A 259 -20.14 24.29 -3.21
N ASP A 260 -19.47 23.35 -3.89
CA ASP A 260 -19.80 22.95 -5.25
C ASP A 260 -20.07 21.45 -5.38
N PRO A 261 -21.33 21.03 -5.61
CA PRO A 261 -21.69 19.63 -5.84
C PRO A 261 -21.05 19.01 -7.08
N ALA A 262 -20.56 19.80 -8.04
CA ALA A 262 -19.86 19.32 -9.23
C ALA A 262 -18.34 19.14 -9.02
N SER A 263 -17.82 19.53 -7.86
CA SER A 263 -16.42 19.42 -7.50
C SER A 263 -16.05 17.99 -7.05
N GLY A 264 -14.76 17.66 -7.06
CA GLY A 264 -14.26 16.34 -6.65
C GLY A 264 -14.57 15.23 -7.65
N ARG A 265 -14.93 15.56 -8.90
CA ARG A 265 -15.15 14.57 -9.97
C ARG A 265 -13.84 14.30 -10.70
N GLY A 266 -13.39 13.05 -10.66
CA GLY A 266 -12.24 12.58 -11.44
C GLY A 266 -12.60 11.60 -12.53
N SER A 267 -11.61 10.96 -13.17
CA SER A 267 -11.81 10.18 -14.42
C SER A 267 -12.86 9.08 -14.36
N LEU A 268 -13.15 8.55 -13.17
CA LEU A 268 -14.17 7.52 -12.98
C LEU A 268 -15.61 8.09 -12.93
N ALA A 269 -15.77 9.42 -12.93
CA ALA A 269 -17.07 10.10 -13.06
C ALA A 269 -17.71 9.90 -14.45
N LEU A 270 -16.98 9.32 -15.42
CA LEU A 270 -17.57 8.81 -16.67
C LEU A 270 -18.82 7.97 -16.43
N THR A 271 -18.93 7.28 -15.29
CA THR A 271 -20.09 6.46 -14.96
C THR A 271 -21.10 7.11 -14.02
N PHE A 272 -21.00 8.41 -13.73
CA PHE A 272 -21.90 9.04 -12.74
C PHE A 272 -23.37 8.97 -13.17
N ASN A 273 -23.66 9.03 -14.48
CA ASN A 273 -25.00 8.87 -15.05
C ASN A 273 -25.31 7.41 -15.46
N GLY A 274 -24.67 6.42 -14.81
CA GLY A 274 -24.82 5.00 -15.13
C GLY A 274 -23.87 4.49 -16.21
N GLY A 275 -22.91 5.30 -16.65
CA GLY A 275 -21.93 4.94 -17.67
C GLY A 275 -22.44 5.12 -19.10
N PRO A 276 -21.58 5.56 -20.05
CA PRO A 276 -21.97 5.62 -21.45
C PRO A 276 -22.14 4.21 -22.05
N THR A 277 -21.41 3.22 -21.53
CA THR A 277 -21.48 1.82 -21.99
C THR A 277 -21.33 0.84 -20.82
N GLN A 278 -21.78 -0.40 -21.01
CA GLN A 278 -21.58 -1.49 -20.04
C GLN A 278 -20.07 -1.73 -19.77
N GLU A 279 -19.22 -1.55 -20.78
CA GLU A 279 -17.77 -1.69 -20.63
C GLU A 279 -17.20 -0.66 -19.64
N GLN A 280 -17.60 0.62 -19.73
CA GLN A 280 -17.14 1.65 -18.78
C GLN A 280 -17.61 1.36 -17.35
N VAL A 281 -18.84 0.88 -17.18
CA VAL A 281 -19.35 0.45 -15.87
C VAL A 281 -18.53 -0.71 -15.32
N THR A 282 -18.22 -1.69 -16.16
CA THR A 282 -17.38 -2.84 -15.77
C THR A 282 -15.97 -2.43 -15.40
N ILE A 283 -15.34 -1.51 -16.14
CA ILE A 283 -14.01 -0.99 -15.80
C ILE A 283 -14.06 -0.28 -14.44
N ASN A 284 -14.99 0.67 -14.25
CA ASN A 284 -15.09 1.40 -12.99
C ASN A 284 -15.35 0.46 -11.79
N GLN A 285 -16.26 -0.51 -11.93
CA GLN A 285 -16.50 -1.49 -10.87
C GLN A 285 -15.22 -2.23 -10.46
N ASN A 286 -14.35 -2.59 -11.41
CA ASN A 286 -13.11 -3.29 -11.11
C ASN A 286 -12.01 -2.37 -10.55
N VAL A 287 -11.99 -1.08 -10.94
CA VAL A 287 -11.17 -0.06 -10.27
C VAL A 287 -11.58 0.09 -8.80
N MET A 288 -12.90 0.15 -8.52
CA MET A 288 -13.41 0.21 -7.14
C MET A 288 -13.11 -1.06 -6.34
N ASN A 289 -13.21 -2.23 -6.97
CA ASN A 289 -12.82 -3.49 -6.33
C ASN A 289 -11.32 -3.50 -5.99
N TYR A 290 -10.46 -3.03 -6.90
CA TYR A 290 -9.03 -2.88 -6.63
C TYR A 290 -8.76 -1.98 -5.43
N ASN A 291 -9.43 -0.83 -5.34
CA ASN A 291 -9.31 0.09 -4.20
C ASN A 291 -9.73 -0.60 -2.89
N ALA A 292 -10.89 -1.28 -2.89
CA ALA A 292 -11.40 -1.99 -1.73
C ALA A 292 -10.44 -3.09 -1.24
N TRP A 293 -9.93 -3.91 -2.15
CA TRP A 293 -8.99 -4.98 -1.81
C TRP A 293 -7.62 -4.44 -1.37
N SER A 294 -7.16 -3.33 -1.97
CA SER A 294 -5.88 -2.71 -1.60
C SER A 294 -5.90 -2.12 -0.20
N LEU A 295 -7.05 -1.57 0.22
CA LEU A 295 -7.26 -0.96 1.53
C LEU A 295 -7.80 -1.95 2.58
N GLY A 296 -8.22 -3.14 2.18
CA GLY A 296 -8.86 -4.12 3.07
C GLY A 296 -10.21 -3.67 3.64
N VAL A 297 -10.94 -2.82 2.92
CA VAL A 297 -12.24 -2.28 3.33
C VAL A 297 -13.35 -2.72 2.37
N GLY A 298 -14.61 -2.59 2.81
CA GLY A 298 -15.77 -2.79 1.96
C GLY A 298 -16.25 -1.51 1.27
N CYS A 299 -17.14 -1.65 0.28
CA CYS A 299 -17.71 -0.51 -0.46
C CYS A 299 -18.35 0.55 0.46
N THR A 300 -18.95 0.12 1.57
CA THR A 300 -19.64 1.00 2.53
C THR A 300 -18.70 1.85 3.38
N PHE A 301 -17.38 1.67 3.25
CA PHE A 301 -16.39 2.54 3.86
C PHE A 301 -16.39 3.94 3.22
N CYS A 302 -16.72 4.03 1.92
CA CYS A 302 -16.77 5.29 1.16
C CYS A 302 -18.16 5.59 0.59
N HIS A 303 -19.02 4.58 0.37
CA HIS A 303 -20.27 4.74 -0.37
C HIS A 303 -21.52 4.31 0.41
N ASN A 304 -22.65 4.94 0.10
CA ASN A 304 -23.96 4.38 0.39
C ASN A 304 -24.38 3.51 -0.81
N SER A 305 -24.53 2.19 -0.63
CA SER A 305 -24.87 1.28 -1.73
C SER A 305 -26.25 1.53 -2.34
N ARG A 306 -27.15 2.25 -1.63
CA ARG A 306 -28.42 2.71 -2.21
C ARG A 306 -28.23 3.77 -3.30
N ASN A 307 -27.11 4.52 -3.25
CA ASN A 307 -26.76 5.52 -4.24
C ASN A 307 -25.24 5.83 -4.19
N PHE A 308 -24.46 5.12 -5.01
CA PHE A 308 -23.00 5.28 -5.09
C PHE A 308 -22.54 6.69 -5.49
N VAL A 309 -23.37 7.42 -6.23
CA VAL A 309 -23.10 8.78 -6.75
C VAL A 309 -23.72 9.88 -5.87
N ALA A 310 -24.30 9.55 -4.71
CA ALA A 310 -24.99 10.52 -3.85
C ALA A 310 -24.11 11.75 -3.53
N TYR A 311 -22.82 11.52 -3.27
CA TYR A 311 -21.85 12.57 -3.00
C TYR A 311 -21.54 13.46 -4.22
N GLU A 312 -21.61 12.90 -5.44
CA GLU A 312 -21.39 13.63 -6.70
C GLU A 312 -22.63 14.42 -7.14
N LEU A 313 -23.79 14.14 -6.56
CA LEU A 313 -25.07 14.77 -6.87
C LEU A 313 -25.45 15.86 -5.87
N ASP A 314 -25.19 15.64 -4.59
CA ASP A 314 -25.54 16.57 -3.51
C ASP A 314 -24.72 16.24 -2.25
N ALA A 315 -23.49 16.77 -2.16
CA ALA A 315 -22.62 16.60 -0.99
C ALA A 315 -23.25 17.14 0.32
N ALA A 316 -24.21 18.07 0.21
CA ALA A 316 -24.99 18.62 1.32
C ALA A 316 -26.35 17.93 1.54
N GLY A 317 -26.66 16.92 0.72
CA GLY A 317 -27.94 16.25 0.67
C GLY A 317 -28.13 15.23 1.78
N ARG A 318 -29.38 15.09 2.23
CA ARG A 318 -29.83 14.15 3.29
C ARG A 318 -29.52 12.66 3.02
N ASN A 319 -28.92 12.31 1.88
CA ASN A 319 -28.49 10.95 1.52
C ASN A 319 -27.03 10.63 1.89
N VAL A 320 -26.22 11.62 2.27
CA VAL A 320 -24.86 11.44 2.82
C VAL A 320 -24.96 11.52 4.34
N ILE A 321 -25.32 10.42 4.99
CA ILE A 321 -25.63 10.39 6.43
C ILE A 321 -24.32 10.39 7.28
N ASP A 322 -23.16 10.13 6.67
CA ASP A 322 -21.88 10.04 7.35
C ASP A 322 -20.79 10.94 6.71
N PRO A 323 -20.38 12.03 7.38
CA PRO A 323 -19.26 12.87 6.95
C PRO A 323 -17.94 12.11 6.78
N LEU A 324 -17.74 11.00 7.52
CA LEU A 324 -16.54 10.18 7.43
C LEU A 324 -16.42 9.51 6.05
N ALA A 325 -17.53 9.06 5.47
CA ALA A 325 -17.56 8.48 4.13
C ALA A 325 -17.10 9.51 3.07
N GLY A 326 -17.49 10.78 3.23
CA GLY A 326 -17.01 11.89 2.40
C GLY A 326 -15.50 12.08 2.53
N TYR A 327 -14.95 12.15 3.75
CA TYR A 327 -13.50 12.26 3.96
C TYR A 327 -12.74 11.07 3.36
N ASN A 328 -13.24 9.85 3.53
CA ASN A 328 -12.60 8.66 2.97
C ASN A 328 -12.57 8.69 1.43
N LYS A 329 -13.64 9.19 0.79
CA LYS A 329 -13.68 9.37 -0.67
C LYS A 329 -12.65 10.40 -1.14
N LEU A 330 -12.53 11.54 -0.44
CA LEU A 330 -11.54 12.57 -0.76
C LEU A 330 -10.10 12.07 -0.60
N LYS A 331 -9.82 11.32 0.48
CA LYS A 331 -8.53 10.65 0.65
C LYS A 331 -8.24 9.71 -0.51
N ALA A 332 -9.19 8.84 -0.87
CA ALA A 332 -9.01 7.89 -1.97
C ALA A 332 -8.74 8.60 -3.30
N GLN A 333 -9.41 9.72 -3.57
CA GLN A 333 -9.17 10.55 -4.74
C GLN A 333 -7.76 11.15 -4.75
N GLN A 334 -7.31 11.70 -3.61
CA GLN A 334 -5.94 12.20 -3.47
C GLN A 334 -4.91 11.08 -3.65
N MET A 335 -5.17 9.86 -3.17
CA MET A 335 -4.27 8.72 -3.39
C MET A 335 -4.23 8.26 -4.85
N LEU A 336 -5.34 8.34 -5.61
CA LEU A 336 -5.33 8.03 -7.05
C LEU A 336 -4.53 9.08 -7.85
N LEU A 337 -4.66 10.35 -7.48
CA LEU A 337 -3.81 11.42 -8.03
C LEU A 337 -2.33 11.19 -7.67
N MET A 338 -2.06 10.75 -6.44
CA MET A 338 -0.70 10.38 -6.01
C MET A 338 -0.13 9.25 -6.87
N THR A 339 -0.91 8.20 -7.16
CA THR A 339 -0.45 7.10 -8.04
C THR A 339 -0.19 7.57 -9.48
N THR A 340 -0.98 8.53 -9.98
CA THR A 340 -0.76 9.14 -11.30
C THR A 340 0.54 9.96 -11.32
N TYR A 341 0.72 10.84 -10.33
CA TYR A 341 1.95 11.61 -10.14
C TYR A 341 3.19 10.71 -10.05
N ILE A 342 3.11 9.64 -9.25
CA ILE A 342 4.17 8.63 -9.14
C ILE A 342 4.51 8.07 -10.51
N ALA A 343 3.52 7.69 -11.33
CA ALA A 343 3.75 7.11 -12.64
C ALA A 343 4.40 8.08 -13.64
N GLU A 344 3.98 9.35 -13.60
CA GLU A 344 4.46 10.42 -14.49
C GLU A 344 5.92 10.79 -14.19
N GLU A 345 6.27 10.86 -12.91
CA GLU A 345 7.61 11.28 -12.45
C GLU A 345 8.54 10.08 -12.15
N TRP A 346 8.07 8.84 -12.37
CA TRP A 346 8.83 7.62 -11.99
C TRP A 346 10.13 7.49 -12.78
N ALA A 347 10.05 7.65 -14.10
CA ALA A 347 11.17 7.62 -15.01
C ALA A 347 11.57 9.04 -15.40
N ALA A 348 12.86 9.25 -15.65
CA ALA A 348 13.33 10.50 -16.22
C ALA A 348 12.71 10.69 -17.61
N PHE A 349 12.01 11.79 -17.82
CA PHE A 349 11.38 12.11 -19.10
C PHE A 349 11.88 13.47 -19.61
N ASP A 350 12.17 13.57 -20.91
CA ASP A 350 12.58 14.81 -21.60
C ASP A 350 13.73 15.59 -20.93
N GLY A 351 14.72 14.88 -20.39
CA GLY A 351 15.88 15.49 -19.73
C GLY A 351 15.63 16.04 -18.32
N LEU A 352 14.43 15.83 -17.76
CA LEU A 352 14.14 16.07 -16.35
C LEU A 352 14.51 14.84 -15.51
N PRO A 353 15.06 15.03 -14.30
CA PRO A 353 15.33 13.92 -13.39
C PRO A 353 14.00 13.35 -12.88
N GLY A 354 13.71 12.09 -13.20
CA GLY A 354 12.65 11.32 -12.53
C GLY A 354 13.15 10.77 -11.20
N TYR A 355 12.28 10.08 -10.46
CA TYR A 355 12.63 9.49 -9.16
C TYR A 355 13.54 8.24 -9.24
N GLY A 356 14.09 7.93 -10.41
CA GLY A 356 15.34 7.17 -10.52
C GLY A 356 15.24 5.70 -10.09
N ALA A 357 14.08 5.05 -10.21
CA ALA A 357 14.00 3.62 -10.01
C ALA A 357 14.93 2.89 -10.99
N ILE A 358 15.52 1.77 -10.56
CA ILE A 358 16.38 0.96 -11.43
C ILE A 358 15.48 0.21 -12.43
N PRO A 359 15.70 0.34 -13.75
CA PRO A 359 14.91 -0.36 -14.75
C PRO A 359 15.20 -1.87 -14.77
N HIS A 360 14.28 -2.61 -15.35
CA HIS A 360 14.41 -4.03 -15.65
C HIS A 360 14.49 -4.26 -17.16
N ASP A 361 15.32 -5.22 -17.57
CA ASP A 361 15.38 -5.66 -18.97
C ASP A 361 14.10 -6.40 -19.40
N GLU A 362 13.50 -7.16 -18.48
CA GLU A 362 12.24 -7.87 -18.66
C GLU A 362 11.46 -7.95 -17.34
N VAL A 363 10.16 -8.24 -17.40
CA VAL A 363 9.34 -8.47 -16.20
C VAL A 363 9.90 -9.67 -15.42
N PRO A 364 10.41 -9.47 -14.19
CA PRO A 364 10.98 -10.55 -13.39
C PRO A 364 9.99 -11.68 -13.16
N SER A 365 10.46 -12.92 -13.33
CA SER A 365 9.65 -14.11 -13.06
C SER A 365 9.41 -14.31 -11.56
N ALA A 366 8.36 -15.05 -11.20
CA ALA A 366 8.11 -15.45 -9.81
C ALA A 366 9.28 -16.28 -9.23
N LEU A 367 9.96 -17.10 -10.06
CA LEU A 367 11.11 -17.91 -9.64
C LEU A 367 12.33 -17.04 -9.28
N SER A 368 12.45 -15.86 -9.89
CA SER A 368 13.47 -14.86 -9.55
C SER A 368 13.01 -13.88 -8.45
N GLY A 369 11.92 -14.19 -7.74
CA GLY A 369 11.36 -13.32 -6.71
C GLY A 369 10.66 -12.07 -7.26
N GLY A 370 10.15 -12.12 -8.49
CA GLY A 370 9.39 -11.05 -9.10
C GLY A 370 7.97 -10.93 -8.55
N ALA A 371 7.48 -9.70 -8.40
CA ALA A 371 6.06 -9.40 -8.23
C ALA A 371 5.22 -9.85 -9.45
N SER A 372 3.91 -9.73 -9.34
CA SER A 372 3.02 -9.96 -10.48
C SER A 372 3.33 -9.01 -11.66
N ARG A 373 3.03 -9.44 -12.89
CA ARG A 373 3.22 -8.62 -14.10
C ARG A 373 2.48 -7.27 -14.07
N PHE A 374 1.45 -7.16 -13.23
CA PHE A 374 0.65 -5.96 -13.06
C PHE A 374 1.38 -4.86 -12.30
N SER A 375 2.41 -5.24 -11.55
CA SER A 375 3.26 -4.34 -10.76
C SER A 375 4.40 -3.72 -11.57
N TYR A 376 4.50 -4.05 -12.86
CA TYR A 376 5.51 -3.53 -13.75
C TYR A 376 4.87 -2.77 -14.91
N ARG A 377 5.53 -1.70 -15.35
CA ARG A 377 5.08 -0.82 -16.43
C ARG A 377 6.23 -0.48 -17.35
N THR A 378 5.98 -0.48 -18.65
CA THR A 378 6.86 0.19 -19.61
C THR A 378 6.52 1.67 -19.60
N LEU A 379 7.51 2.52 -19.37
CA LEU A 379 7.35 3.98 -19.34
C LEU A 379 7.84 4.62 -20.64
N GLY A 380 7.75 5.96 -20.74
CA GLY A 380 7.97 6.71 -21.98
C GLY A 380 9.37 6.58 -22.60
N ASP A 381 10.35 6.14 -21.83
CA ASP A 381 11.72 5.82 -22.26
C ASP A 381 11.87 4.38 -22.82
N GLY A 382 10.80 3.60 -22.81
CA GLY A 382 10.77 2.21 -23.26
C GLY A 382 11.31 1.19 -22.26
N GLN A 383 11.73 1.62 -21.06
CA GLN A 383 12.23 0.73 -20.02
C GLN A 383 11.10 0.22 -19.13
N ILE A 384 11.33 -0.93 -18.48
CA ILE A 384 10.35 -1.58 -17.59
C ILE A 384 10.68 -1.23 -16.14
N TYR A 385 9.70 -0.74 -15.41
CA TYR A 385 9.85 -0.35 -14.01
C TYR A 385 8.84 -1.04 -13.11
N ASN A 386 9.25 -1.34 -11.88
CA ASN A 386 8.32 -1.69 -10.82
C ASN A 386 7.72 -0.40 -10.23
N VAL A 387 6.52 -0.04 -10.69
CA VAL A 387 5.86 1.21 -10.29
C VAL A 387 4.89 0.93 -9.13
N PRO A 388 4.95 1.70 -8.02
CA PRO A 388 4.04 1.54 -6.89
C PRO A 388 2.59 1.84 -7.25
N ALA A 389 1.69 1.08 -6.65
CA ALA A 389 0.26 1.38 -6.66
C ALA A 389 -0.31 1.26 -5.24
N CYS A 390 -1.63 1.38 -5.08
CA CYS A 390 -2.27 1.40 -3.76
C CYS A 390 -1.87 0.22 -2.87
N TYR A 391 -1.80 -1.00 -3.43
CA TYR A 391 -1.44 -2.18 -2.64
C TYR A 391 0.02 -2.19 -2.18
N THR A 392 0.94 -1.53 -2.90
CA THR A 392 2.36 -1.43 -2.51
C THR A 392 2.48 -0.84 -1.11
N CYS A 393 1.73 0.24 -0.86
CA CYS A 393 1.73 0.87 0.45
C CYS A 393 0.78 0.17 1.42
N HIS A 394 -0.46 -0.08 1.01
CA HIS A 394 -1.52 -0.42 1.93
C HIS A 394 -1.54 -1.90 2.33
N GLN A 395 -1.11 -2.81 1.45
CA GLN A 395 -1.07 -4.26 1.70
C GLN A 395 -2.36 -4.83 2.34
N GLY A 396 -3.53 -4.29 1.99
CA GLY A 396 -4.83 -4.70 2.54
C GLY A 396 -5.19 -4.01 3.86
N MET A 397 -4.58 -2.87 4.20
CA MET A 397 -4.86 -2.08 5.40
C MET A 397 -5.14 -0.62 5.00
N ASN A 398 -6.20 -0.04 5.55
CA ASN A 398 -6.64 1.32 5.18
C ASN A 398 -5.64 2.41 5.60
N ILE A 399 -4.84 2.14 6.63
CA ILE A 399 -3.63 2.90 6.98
C ILE A 399 -2.45 1.93 6.79
N PRO A 400 -1.44 2.28 5.98
CA PRO A 400 -0.27 1.43 5.79
C PRO A 400 0.42 1.09 7.11
N ARG A 401 0.74 -0.19 7.34
CA ARG A 401 1.41 -0.64 8.57
C ARG A 401 2.82 -0.04 8.71
N GLY A 402 3.45 0.24 7.58
CA GLY A 402 4.77 0.85 7.50
C GLY A 402 4.74 2.38 7.57
N SER A 403 3.56 3.00 7.70
CA SER A 403 3.49 4.45 7.91
C SER A 403 3.94 4.81 9.32
N ILE A 404 4.59 5.96 9.45
CA ILE A 404 5.04 6.46 10.74
C ILE A 404 4.00 7.41 11.31
N ASN A 405 3.46 7.05 12.47
CA ASN A 405 2.55 7.91 13.20
C ASN A 405 3.34 8.81 14.15
N GLN A 406 3.40 10.11 13.84
CA GLN A 406 4.14 11.07 14.67
C GLN A 406 3.61 11.17 16.10
N SER A 407 2.32 10.87 16.33
CA SER A 407 1.75 10.90 17.70
C SER A 407 2.23 9.75 18.60
N SER A 408 2.90 8.75 18.03
CA SER A 408 3.49 7.62 18.78
C SER A 408 5.00 7.72 18.99
N ILE A 409 5.65 8.81 18.58
CA ILE A 409 7.10 8.99 18.74
C ILE A 409 7.38 9.80 20.03
N PRO A 410 8.32 9.36 20.90
CA PRO A 410 8.77 10.15 22.04
C PRO A 410 9.28 11.54 21.62
N GLU A 411 9.08 12.55 22.46
CA GLU A 411 9.35 13.98 22.15
C GLU A 411 10.81 14.27 21.73
N GLY A 412 11.78 13.44 22.15
CA GLY A 412 13.21 13.56 21.76
C GLY A 412 13.58 12.89 20.44
N ASP A 413 12.74 11.98 19.94
CA ASP A 413 12.94 11.22 18.70
C ASP A 413 11.96 11.71 17.60
N ALA A 414 10.96 12.49 17.99
CA ALA A 414 9.94 13.06 17.14
C ALA A 414 10.54 14.11 16.20
N GLY A 415 10.45 13.86 14.89
CA GLY A 415 10.85 14.83 13.87
C GLY A 415 12.33 14.82 13.50
N VAL A 416 13.14 13.88 14.00
CA VAL A 416 14.53 13.79 13.55
C VAL A 416 14.62 13.26 12.14
N VAL A 417 13.71 12.40 11.66
CA VAL A 417 13.48 12.23 10.20
C VAL A 417 12.06 11.78 9.84
N VAL A 418 11.15 12.74 9.85
CA VAL A 418 9.91 12.76 9.04
C VAL A 418 9.62 14.24 8.81
N LEU A 419 10.12 14.80 7.70
CA LEU A 419 10.42 16.24 7.54
C LEU A 419 9.30 17.21 8.03
N PRO A 420 9.59 18.08 9.03
CA PRO A 420 8.72 19.18 9.47
C PRO A 420 8.71 20.39 8.52
N PRO A 421 7.62 21.20 8.46
CA PRO A 421 7.51 22.39 7.60
C PRO A 421 8.59 23.47 7.80
N ILE A 422 9.31 23.49 8.93
CA ILE A 422 10.35 24.48 9.22
C ILE A 422 11.71 24.19 8.53
N LEU A 423 11.79 23.09 7.78
CA LEU A 423 12.89 22.77 6.85
C LEU A 423 12.54 23.05 5.39
N ARG A 424 11.37 23.63 5.10
CA ARG A 424 11.11 24.35 3.84
C ARG A 424 11.85 25.68 3.96
N GLY A 425 12.95 25.83 3.23
CA GLY A 425 13.68 27.10 3.21
C GLY A 425 12.74 28.25 2.82
N ASN A 426 12.56 29.20 3.74
CA ASN A 426 11.74 30.42 3.67
C ASN A 426 10.22 30.24 3.59
#